data_AF-A0A2V0PIM0-F1
#
_entry.id   AF-A0A2V0PIM0-F1
#
_cell.length_a   1.000
_cell.length_b   1.000
_cell.length_c   1.000
_cell.angle_alpha   90.00
_cell.angle_beta   90.00
_cell.angle_gamma   90.00
#
_symmetry.space_group_name_H-M   'P 1'
#
loop_
_entity.id
_entity.type
_entity.pdbx_description
1 polymer ?
#
loop_
_entity_poly.entity_id
_entity_poly.type
_entity_poly.pdbx_seq_one_letter_code
_entity_poly.pdbx_strand_id
1 'polypeptide(L)'
;MPSALAEGLWEEVGRDTAAGRALFLLYGGHRAAREAGAAFSARNRSRAPPAGPWAPPPPPARPPPKPRVAVPRVGAAASAAALAAAAAAGGQAPPRRRPAAAILSQLRADADEAARDGAAPPPRGPLLDAAEKERLALLMQHRGKPPPPAPPSPGARRCPDTARPAGGELARLQARFDALRGEVEEREAWLLGLRRDGIARPEHAAVVRGEVAERAAEMRRVDARLRALEAGIAAGGGGGGGGGGGDAGGDQIP
;
A
#
# COMPACT_ATOMS: atom_id res chain seq x y z
N MET A 1 29.90 17.23 5.96
CA MET A 1 29.81 17.70 4.57
C MET A 1 29.21 16.65 3.60
N PRO A 2 27.95 16.19 3.75
CA PRO A 2 27.24 15.43 2.70
C PRO A 2 26.13 16.22 1.96
N SER A 3 25.92 17.50 2.28
CA SER A 3 24.74 18.26 1.80
C SER A 3 24.75 18.62 0.32
N ALA A 4 25.92 18.90 -0.26
CA ALA A 4 26.02 19.41 -1.64
C ALA A 4 25.77 18.34 -2.70
N LEU A 5 26.09 17.08 -2.41
CA LEU A 5 25.81 15.95 -3.32
C LEU A 5 24.33 15.58 -3.36
N ALA A 6 23.60 15.84 -2.27
CA ALA A 6 22.17 15.55 -2.20
C ALA A 6 21.38 16.47 -3.14
N GLU A 7 21.69 17.77 -3.19
CA GLU A 7 20.92 18.75 -3.99
C GLU A 7 20.97 18.47 -5.50
N GLY A 8 22.13 18.06 -6.05
CA GLY A 8 22.27 17.75 -7.48
C GLY A 8 21.53 16.48 -7.91
N LEU A 9 21.48 15.46 -7.06
CA LEU A 9 20.81 14.19 -7.37
C LEU A 9 19.28 14.35 -7.52
N TRP A 10 18.68 15.33 -6.83
CA TRP A 10 17.24 15.60 -6.93
C TRP A 10 16.83 16.25 -8.24
N GLU A 11 17.71 17.08 -8.83
CA GLU A 11 17.47 17.71 -10.12
C GLU A 11 17.61 16.70 -11.27
N GLU A 12 18.56 15.76 -11.18
CA GLU A 12 18.76 14.72 -12.20
C GLU A 12 17.64 13.67 -12.23
N VAL A 13 17.15 13.22 -11.06
CA VAL A 13 16.16 12.13 -11.00
C VAL A 13 14.74 12.62 -11.30
N GLY A 14 14.46 13.91 -11.05
CA GLY A 14 13.14 14.53 -11.27
C GLY A 14 12.07 14.04 -10.28
N ARG A 15 11.32 14.96 -9.67
CA ARG A 15 10.28 14.64 -8.66
C ARG A 15 9.08 13.84 -9.21
N ASP A 16 8.86 13.91 -10.53
CA ASP A 16 7.70 13.28 -11.17
C ASP A 16 7.98 11.83 -11.57
N THR A 17 9.23 11.38 -11.43
CA THR A 17 9.62 10.00 -11.72
C THR A 17 9.39 9.09 -10.50
N ALA A 18 9.21 7.79 -10.74
CA ALA A 18 9.05 6.82 -9.67
C ALA A 18 10.29 6.75 -8.75
N ALA A 19 11.49 6.91 -9.33
CA ALA A 19 12.74 6.96 -8.59
C ALA A 19 12.82 8.18 -7.66
N GLY A 20 12.39 9.37 -8.13
CA GLY A 20 12.35 10.58 -7.31
C GLY A 20 11.39 10.47 -6.13
N ARG A 21 10.24 9.81 -6.33
CA ARG A 21 9.27 9.52 -5.24
C ARG A 21 9.82 8.52 -4.23
N ALA A 22 10.51 7.47 -4.68
CA ALA A 22 11.12 6.47 -3.81
C ALA A 22 12.25 7.07 -2.96
N LEU A 23 13.11 7.91 -3.57
CA LEU A 23 14.13 8.68 -2.85
C LEU A 23 13.50 9.61 -1.82
N PHE A 24 12.40 10.31 -2.16
CA PHE A 24 11.69 11.19 -1.24
C PHE A 24 11.11 10.44 -0.03
N LEU A 25 10.61 9.22 -0.24
CA LEU A 25 10.14 8.36 0.85
C LEU A 25 11.30 7.87 1.73
N LEU A 26 12.45 7.54 1.13
CA LEU A 26 13.62 7.02 1.84
C LEU A 26 14.29 8.08 2.73
N TYR A 27 14.34 9.33 2.27
CA TYR A 27 15.00 10.45 2.97
C TYR A 27 14.02 11.42 3.68
N GLY A 28 12.71 11.19 3.55
CA GLY A 28 11.62 12.06 4.05
C GLY A 28 11.42 12.14 5.57
N GLY A 29 12.34 11.58 6.35
CA GLY A 29 12.39 11.68 7.82
C GLY A 29 13.18 12.89 8.35
N HIS A 30 14.03 13.55 7.55
CA HIS A 30 14.82 14.67 8.02
C HIS A 30 14.07 16.01 7.88
N ARG A 31 13.98 16.74 9.01
CA ARG A 31 13.33 18.06 9.12
C ARG A 31 13.82 19.08 8.08
N ALA A 32 15.11 19.07 7.77
CA ALA A 32 15.71 19.94 6.75
C ALA A 32 15.15 19.67 5.32
N ALA A 33 14.90 18.41 4.96
CA ALA A 33 14.32 18.05 3.66
C ALA A 33 12.85 18.48 3.54
N ARG A 34 12.11 18.49 4.66
CA ARG A 34 10.73 19.01 4.70
C ARG A 34 10.70 20.52 4.54
N GLU A 35 11.60 21.25 5.18
CA GLU A 35 11.72 22.71 5.07
C GLU A 35 12.12 23.12 3.64
N ALA A 36 13.09 22.42 3.02
CA ALA A 36 13.46 22.64 1.62
C ALA A 36 12.31 22.31 0.65
N GLY A 37 11.57 21.21 0.88
CA GLY A 37 10.37 20.86 0.11
C GLY A 37 9.27 21.91 0.22
N ALA A 38 9.03 22.46 1.42
CA ALA A 38 8.05 23.50 1.66
C ALA A 38 8.43 24.82 0.96
N ALA A 39 9.70 25.23 1.04
CA ALA A 39 10.21 26.43 0.37
C ALA A 39 10.07 26.33 -1.17
N PHE A 40 10.40 25.16 -1.74
CA PHE A 40 10.25 24.93 -3.18
C PHE A 40 8.77 24.92 -3.61
N SER A 41 7.90 24.27 -2.83
CA SER A 41 6.45 24.25 -3.09
C SER A 41 5.81 25.64 -2.96
N ALA A 42 6.32 26.50 -2.08
CA ALA A 42 5.93 27.91 -2.00
C ALA A 42 6.33 28.68 -3.27
N ARG A 43 7.57 28.50 -3.77
CA ARG A 43 8.03 29.12 -5.04
C ARG A 43 7.24 28.65 -6.26
N ASN A 44 6.87 27.38 -6.33
CA ASN A 44 6.03 26.89 -7.43
C ASN A 44 4.61 27.46 -7.37
N ARG A 45 4.04 27.61 -6.18
CA ARG A 45 2.73 28.26 -6.02
C ARG A 45 2.76 29.75 -6.38
N SER A 46 3.86 30.45 -6.12
CA SER A 46 4.00 31.85 -6.53
C SER A 46 4.28 32.04 -8.02
N ARG A 47 4.83 31.02 -8.70
CA ARG A 47 5.03 31.00 -10.17
C ARG A 47 3.81 30.52 -10.93
N ALA A 48 2.94 29.73 -10.32
CA ALA A 48 1.70 29.32 -10.94
C ALA A 48 0.83 30.57 -11.18
N PRO A 49 0.33 30.80 -12.40
CA PRO A 49 -0.60 31.90 -12.63
C PRO A 49 -1.82 31.73 -11.71
N PRO A 50 -2.39 32.83 -11.19
CA PRO A 50 -3.59 32.75 -10.37
C PRO A 50 -4.65 31.96 -11.13
N ALA A 51 -5.33 31.06 -10.44
CA ALA A 51 -6.37 30.23 -11.03
C ALA A 51 -7.49 31.14 -11.56
N GLY A 52 -7.40 31.52 -12.82
CA GLY A 52 -8.44 32.24 -13.53
C GLY A 52 -9.70 31.38 -13.66
N PRO A 53 -10.84 31.98 -14.07
CA PRO A 53 -12.03 31.23 -14.43
C PRO A 53 -11.64 30.16 -15.45
N TRP A 54 -12.12 28.94 -15.24
CA TRP A 54 -11.81 27.81 -16.10
C TRP A 54 -12.13 28.15 -17.56
N ALA A 55 -11.08 28.31 -18.37
CA ALA A 55 -11.21 28.36 -19.81
C ALA A 55 -11.12 26.92 -20.33
N PRO A 56 -12.05 26.47 -21.19
CA PRO A 56 -11.86 25.21 -21.88
C PRO A 56 -10.52 25.25 -22.63
N PRO A 57 -9.77 24.13 -22.66
CA PRO A 57 -8.53 24.10 -23.42
C PRO A 57 -8.82 24.53 -24.86
N PRO A 58 -7.97 25.39 -25.47
CA PRO A 58 -8.16 25.77 -26.86
C PRO A 58 -8.26 24.50 -27.71
N PRO A 59 -9.11 24.50 -28.76
CA PRO A 59 -9.19 23.35 -29.66
C PRO A 59 -7.78 22.98 -30.12
N PRO A 60 -7.46 21.68 -30.19
CA PRO A 60 -6.11 21.24 -30.51
C PRO A 60 -5.68 21.92 -31.81
N ALA A 61 -4.56 22.63 -31.75
CA ALA A 61 -3.94 23.19 -32.94
C ALA A 61 -3.81 22.07 -33.98
N ARG A 62 -4.09 22.38 -35.26
CA ARG A 62 -4.01 21.40 -36.35
C ARG A 62 -2.72 20.58 -36.17
N PRO A 63 -2.81 19.24 -36.16
CA PRO A 63 -1.63 18.42 -35.96
C PRO A 63 -0.58 18.81 -37.00
N PRO A 64 0.68 18.99 -36.60
CA PRO A 64 1.73 19.35 -37.53
C PRO A 64 1.78 18.30 -38.66
N PRO A 65 2.09 18.69 -39.90
CA PRO A 65 2.20 17.75 -41.00
C PRO A 65 3.17 16.64 -40.62
N LYS A 66 2.71 15.38 -40.70
CA LYS A 66 3.53 14.22 -40.32
C LYS A 66 4.83 14.26 -41.13
N PRO A 67 6.00 14.19 -40.48
CA PRO A 67 7.27 14.16 -41.19
C PRO A 67 7.28 12.92 -42.11
N ARG A 68 7.52 13.13 -43.40
CA ARG A 68 7.68 12.05 -44.37
C ARG A 68 9.06 11.43 -44.16
N VAL A 69 9.12 10.40 -43.31
CA VAL A 69 10.32 9.59 -43.14
C VAL A 69 10.45 8.68 -44.37
N ALA A 70 11.44 8.95 -45.23
CA ALA A 70 11.82 8.05 -46.31
C ALA A 70 12.53 6.85 -45.71
N VAL A 71 11.77 5.79 -45.42
CA VAL A 71 12.35 4.53 -44.93
C VAL A 71 12.98 3.79 -46.11
N PRO A 72 14.28 3.42 -46.06
CA PRO A 72 14.90 2.60 -47.08
C PRO A 72 14.12 1.29 -47.24
N ARG A 73 13.72 0.94 -48.46
CA ARG A 73 13.14 -0.37 -48.76
C ARG A 73 14.23 -1.43 -48.64
N VAL A 74 14.41 -1.98 -47.44
CA VAL A 74 15.26 -3.16 -47.24
C VAL A 74 14.55 -4.34 -47.89
N GLY A 75 15.15 -4.92 -48.94
CA GLY A 75 14.57 -6.02 -49.70
C GLY A 75 14.25 -7.22 -48.81
N ALA A 76 13.01 -7.70 -48.87
CA ALA A 76 12.48 -8.80 -48.04
C ALA A 76 13.31 -10.10 -48.12
N ALA A 77 14.07 -10.29 -49.20
CA ALA A 77 14.89 -11.47 -49.44
C ALA A 77 16.02 -11.66 -48.41
N ALA A 78 16.60 -10.58 -47.87
CA ALA A 78 17.68 -10.68 -46.89
C ALA A 78 17.18 -11.19 -45.52
N SER A 79 15.91 -10.96 -45.17
CA SER A 79 15.37 -11.36 -43.87
C SER A 79 15.08 -12.87 -43.79
N ALA A 80 14.68 -13.50 -44.89
CA ALA A 80 14.36 -14.94 -44.89
C ALA A 80 15.61 -15.80 -44.71
N ALA A 81 16.73 -15.43 -45.35
CA ALA A 81 18.01 -16.11 -45.20
C ALA A 81 18.60 -15.92 -43.79
N ALA A 82 18.51 -14.71 -43.23
CA ALA A 82 18.93 -14.43 -41.85
C ALA A 82 18.07 -15.17 -40.81
N LEU A 83 16.76 -15.30 -41.05
CA LEU A 83 15.84 -16.08 -40.19
C LEU A 83 16.10 -17.59 -40.27
N ALA A 84 16.44 -18.12 -41.44
CA ALA A 84 16.80 -19.53 -41.61
C ALA A 84 18.13 -19.85 -40.90
N ALA A 85 19.12 -18.95 -40.98
CA ALA A 85 20.39 -19.10 -40.27
C ALA A 85 20.23 -19.02 -38.74
N ALA A 86 19.36 -18.14 -38.23
CA ALA A 86 19.07 -18.03 -36.80
C ALA A 86 18.32 -19.27 -36.24
N ALA A 87 17.44 -19.89 -37.04
CA ALA A 87 16.73 -21.12 -36.64
C ALA A 87 17.66 -22.35 -36.58
N ALA A 88 18.69 -22.41 -37.43
CA ALA A 88 19.71 -23.45 -37.41
C ALA A 88 20.69 -23.32 -36.22
N ALA A 89 20.85 -22.11 -35.65
CA ALA A 89 21.78 -21.84 -34.55
C ALA A 89 21.21 -22.14 -33.14
N GLY A 90 20.03 -22.75 -33.02
CA GLY A 90 19.44 -23.13 -31.72
C GLY A 90 19.04 -21.97 -30.81
N GLY A 91 19.09 -20.72 -31.31
CA GLY A 91 18.62 -19.55 -30.57
C GLY A 91 17.12 -19.61 -30.38
N GLN A 92 16.67 -19.57 -29.12
CA GLN A 92 15.25 -19.47 -28.77
C GLN A 92 14.68 -18.19 -29.39
N ALA A 93 14.00 -18.32 -30.52
CA ALA A 93 13.42 -17.20 -31.24
C ALA A 93 12.47 -16.44 -30.31
N PRO A 94 12.43 -15.09 -30.34
CA PRO A 94 11.48 -14.32 -29.56
C PRO A 94 10.06 -14.82 -29.86
N PRO A 95 9.17 -14.90 -28.85
CA PRO A 95 7.83 -15.44 -29.03
C PRO A 95 7.15 -14.72 -30.19
N ARG A 96 6.94 -15.47 -31.28
CA ARG A 96 6.39 -14.91 -32.52
C ARG A 96 5.04 -14.27 -32.21
N ARG A 97 4.75 -13.11 -32.80
CA ARG A 97 3.41 -12.50 -32.74
C ARG A 97 2.39 -13.54 -33.21
N ARG A 98 1.47 -13.92 -32.32
CA ARG A 98 0.37 -14.84 -32.67
C ARG A 98 -0.44 -14.21 -33.80
N PRO A 99 -0.77 -14.93 -34.88
CA PRO A 99 -1.62 -14.41 -35.93
C PRO A 99 -3.02 -14.11 -35.35
N ALA A 100 -3.68 -13.07 -35.84
CA ALA A 100 -4.98 -12.62 -35.32
C ALA A 100 -6.01 -13.77 -35.30
N ALA A 101 -6.00 -14.65 -36.30
CA ALA A 101 -6.86 -15.82 -36.36
C ALA A 101 -6.66 -16.77 -35.16
N ALA A 102 -5.42 -16.99 -34.73
CA ALA A 102 -5.10 -17.85 -33.59
C ALA A 102 -5.48 -17.21 -32.24
N ILE A 103 -5.49 -15.88 -32.17
CA ILE A 103 -5.97 -15.15 -30.98
C ILE A 103 -7.50 -15.25 -30.91
N LEU A 104 -8.19 -15.04 -32.03
CA LEU A 104 -9.65 -15.13 -32.08
C LEU A 104 -10.17 -16.56 -31.86
N SER A 105 -9.46 -17.58 -32.33
CA SER A 105 -9.81 -18.98 -32.05
C SER A 105 -9.64 -19.32 -30.58
N GLN A 106 -8.57 -18.82 -29.93
CA GLN A 106 -8.38 -19.01 -28.50
C GLN A 106 -9.49 -18.35 -27.69
N LEU A 107 -9.83 -17.09 -27.99
CA LEU A 107 -10.90 -16.37 -27.28
C LEU A 107 -12.26 -17.08 -27.40
N ARG A 108 -12.55 -17.72 -28.54
CA ARG A 108 -13.76 -18.53 -28.71
C ARG A 108 -13.70 -19.80 -27.87
N ALA A 109 -12.57 -20.51 -27.87
CA ALA A 109 -12.38 -21.69 -27.05
C ALA A 109 -12.52 -21.38 -25.54
N ASP A 110 -11.91 -20.29 -25.08
CA ASP A 110 -12.01 -19.83 -23.68
C ASP A 110 -13.46 -19.47 -23.30
N ALA A 111 -14.23 -18.87 -24.24
CA ALA A 111 -15.65 -18.56 -24.03
C ALA A 111 -16.53 -19.82 -23.98
N ASP A 112 -16.24 -20.82 -24.83
CA ASP A 112 -16.95 -22.10 -24.84
C ASP A 112 -16.64 -22.91 -23.58
N GLU A 113 -15.41 -22.85 -23.07
CA GLU A 113 -15.00 -23.46 -21.80
C GLU A 113 -15.71 -22.79 -20.61
N ALA A 114 -15.70 -21.45 -20.54
CA ALA A 114 -16.44 -20.70 -19.52
C ALA A 114 -17.96 -20.95 -19.55
N ALA A 115 -18.53 -21.26 -20.72
CA ALA A 115 -19.93 -21.64 -20.85
C ALA A 115 -20.22 -23.05 -20.29
N ARG A 116 -19.26 -24.00 -20.41
CA ARG A 116 -19.38 -25.37 -19.89
C ARG A 116 -19.19 -25.43 -18.37
N ASP A 117 -18.27 -24.63 -17.84
CA ASP A 117 -17.95 -24.60 -16.41
C ASP A 117 -19.00 -23.87 -15.56
N GLY A 118 -20.10 -23.42 -16.18
CA GLY A 118 -21.14 -22.65 -15.54
C GLY A 118 -20.68 -21.21 -15.36
N ALA A 119 -21.00 -20.36 -16.35
CA ALA A 119 -20.72 -18.94 -16.30
C ALA A 119 -21.09 -18.37 -14.92
N ALA A 120 -20.13 -17.71 -14.27
CA ALA A 120 -20.37 -17.05 -12.99
C ALA A 120 -21.66 -16.21 -13.12
N PRO A 121 -22.63 -16.37 -12.18
CA PRO A 121 -23.91 -15.71 -12.31
C PRO A 121 -23.68 -14.20 -12.45
N PRO A 122 -24.39 -13.52 -13.38
CA PRO A 122 -24.23 -12.07 -13.52
C PRO A 122 -24.46 -11.42 -12.16
N PRO A 123 -23.68 -10.39 -11.80
CA PRO A 123 -23.77 -9.77 -10.49
C PRO A 123 -25.22 -9.36 -10.23
N ARG A 124 -25.82 -9.96 -9.20
CA ARG A 124 -27.20 -9.69 -8.81
C ARG A 124 -27.24 -8.40 -7.98
N GLY A 125 -27.20 -7.28 -8.67
CA GLY A 125 -27.35 -5.96 -8.07
C GLY A 125 -26.45 -4.89 -8.68
N PRO A 126 -26.74 -3.61 -8.40
CA PRO A 126 -25.84 -2.54 -8.76
C PRO A 126 -24.46 -2.79 -8.11
N LEU A 127 -23.41 -2.83 -8.93
CA LEU A 127 -22.02 -3.09 -8.52
C LEU A 127 -21.46 -2.12 -7.48
N LEU A 128 -22.17 -1.02 -7.22
CA LEU A 128 -21.80 0.07 -6.34
C LEU A 128 -23.00 0.39 -5.46
N ASP A 129 -22.76 0.39 -4.15
CA ASP A 129 -23.73 0.84 -3.17
C ASP A 129 -24.04 2.32 -3.36
N ALA A 130 -25.22 2.77 -2.88
CA ALA A 130 -25.64 4.16 -3.02
C ALA A 130 -24.62 5.14 -2.42
N ALA A 131 -24.01 4.78 -1.28
CA ALA A 131 -22.95 5.55 -0.63
C ALA A 131 -21.70 5.67 -1.51
N GLU A 132 -21.36 4.62 -2.24
CA GLU A 132 -20.16 4.61 -3.08
C GLU A 132 -20.36 5.39 -4.38
N LYS A 133 -21.59 5.37 -4.93
CA LYS A 133 -22.02 6.26 -6.01
C LYS A 133 -21.92 7.73 -5.61
N GLU A 134 -22.36 8.07 -4.39
CA GLU A 134 -22.28 9.43 -3.86
C GLU A 134 -20.84 9.88 -3.65
N ARG A 135 -19.98 9.02 -3.10
CA ARG A 135 -18.54 9.27 -2.98
C ARG A 135 -17.89 9.51 -4.35
N LEU A 136 -18.24 8.74 -5.37
CA LEU A 136 -17.74 8.91 -6.73
C LEU A 136 -18.23 10.22 -7.36
N ALA A 137 -19.50 10.57 -7.15
CA ALA A 137 -20.08 11.83 -7.60
C ALA A 137 -19.35 13.03 -6.97
N LEU A 138 -19.07 12.98 -5.68
CA LEU A 138 -18.25 13.97 -4.97
C LEU A 138 -16.82 14.04 -5.54
N LEU A 139 -16.19 12.91 -5.81
CA LEU A 139 -14.85 12.86 -6.43
C LEU A 139 -14.83 13.53 -7.81
N MET A 140 -15.87 13.31 -8.62
CA MET A 140 -16.02 13.93 -9.94
C MET A 140 -16.29 15.44 -9.83
N GLN A 141 -17.18 15.83 -8.93
CA GLN A 141 -17.53 17.25 -8.68
C GLN A 141 -16.31 18.05 -8.23
N HIS A 142 -15.40 17.44 -7.47
CA HIS A 142 -14.23 18.10 -6.91
C HIS A 142 -12.91 17.81 -7.64
N ARG A 143 -12.97 17.35 -8.90
CA ARG A 143 -11.79 17.09 -9.75
C ARG A 143 -10.69 16.27 -9.05
N GLY A 144 -11.08 15.26 -8.27
CA GLY A 144 -10.14 14.41 -7.54
C GLY A 144 -9.61 14.95 -6.20
N LYS A 145 -9.99 16.17 -5.78
CA LYS A 145 -9.69 16.72 -4.45
C LYS A 145 -10.97 16.84 -3.62
N PRO A 146 -11.45 15.76 -2.99
CA PRO A 146 -12.63 15.86 -2.14
C PRO A 146 -12.41 16.97 -1.09
N PRO A 147 -13.46 17.74 -0.75
CA PRO A 147 -13.37 18.76 0.29
C PRO A 147 -12.88 18.07 1.57
N PRO A 148 -12.02 18.74 2.37
CA PRO A 148 -11.59 18.18 3.63
C PRO A 148 -12.84 17.76 4.42
N PRO A 149 -12.87 16.54 4.99
CA PRO A 149 -14.03 16.07 5.72
C PRO A 149 -14.43 17.15 6.73
N ALA A 150 -15.71 17.50 6.75
CA ALA A 150 -16.24 18.48 7.70
C ALA A 150 -15.73 18.10 9.11
N PRO A 151 -15.29 19.08 9.92
CA PRO A 151 -14.88 18.79 11.29
C PRO A 151 -16.01 18.00 11.96
N PRO A 152 -15.68 16.94 12.70
CA PRO A 152 -16.70 16.05 13.25
C PRO A 152 -17.71 16.87 14.03
N SER A 153 -18.97 16.78 13.62
CA SER A 153 -20.08 17.31 14.40
C SER A 153 -20.00 16.69 15.80
N PRO A 154 -20.01 17.51 16.88
CA PRO A 154 -19.94 17.01 18.24
C PRO A 154 -21.23 16.24 18.56
N GLY A 155 -21.26 14.95 18.25
CA GLY A 155 -22.45 14.11 18.48
C GLY A 155 -22.48 12.77 17.75
N ALA A 156 -21.71 12.59 16.68
CA ALA A 156 -21.61 11.29 16.03
C ALA A 156 -20.66 10.39 16.85
N ARG A 157 -21.25 9.47 17.61
CA ARG A 157 -20.54 8.38 18.30
C ARG A 157 -19.70 7.62 17.27
N ARG A 158 -18.40 7.90 17.28
CA ARG A 158 -17.41 7.09 16.58
C ARG A 158 -17.34 5.73 17.27
N CYS A 159 -17.26 4.66 16.49
CA CYS A 159 -16.66 3.41 16.95
C CYS A 159 -15.31 3.73 17.61
N PRO A 160 -14.96 3.10 18.75
CA PRO A 160 -13.77 3.44 19.51
C PRO A 160 -12.54 2.79 18.85
N ASP A 161 -12.15 3.25 17.67
CA ASP A 161 -10.85 2.92 17.11
C ASP A 161 -9.86 4.02 17.46
N THR A 162 -8.81 3.61 18.18
CA THR A 162 -7.71 4.43 18.73
C THR A 162 -8.02 5.22 20.02
N ALA A 163 -8.71 4.60 20.97
CA ALA A 163 -8.47 4.94 22.36
C ALA A 163 -6.97 4.74 22.64
N ARG A 164 -6.22 5.85 22.76
CA ARG A 164 -4.85 5.85 23.30
C ARG A 164 -4.89 4.98 24.55
N PRO A 165 -4.16 3.85 24.64
CA PRO A 165 -4.28 2.97 25.79
C PRO A 165 -3.89 3.78 27.01
N ALA A 166 -4.85 4.00 27.91
CA ALA A 166 -4.65 4.64 29.19
C ALA A 166 -3.84 3.77 30.17
N GLY A 167 -3.27 2.65 29.69
CA GLY A 167 -2.46 1.73 30.46
C GLY A 167 -0.96 1.95 30.25
N GLY A 168 -0.20 1.57 31.27
CA GLY A 168 1.27 1.56 31.25
C GLY A 168 1.85 0.67 30.15
N GLU A 169 3.17 0.51 30.15
CA GLU A 169 3.90 -0.27 29.14
C GLU A 169 3.32 -1.68 28.93
N LEU A 170 2.90 -2.35 30.01
CA LEU A 170 2.26 -3.67 29.99
C LEU A 170 1.02 -3.69 29.07
N ALA A 171 0.09 -2.75 29.25
CA ALA A 171 -1.14 -2.69 28.44
C ALA A 171 -0.85 -2.41 26.96
N ARG A 172 0.20 -1.63 26.66
CA ARG A 172 0.63 -1.38 25.27
C ARG A 172 1.20 -2.63 24.62
N LEU A 173 2.01 -3.38 25.34
CA LEU A 173 2.57 -4.64 24.85
C LEU A 173 1.49 -5.71 24.69
N GLN A 174 0.52 -5.78 25.61
CA GLN A 174 -0.63 -6.67 25.50
C GLN A 174 -1.46 -6.35 24.25
N ALA A 175 -1.79 -5.08 24.04
CA ALA A 175 -2.51 -4.65 22.84
C ALA A 175 -1.74 -4.96 21.55
N ARG A 176 -0.40 -4.82 21.55
CA ARG A 176 0.44 -5.21 20.41
C ARG A 176 0.43 -6.72 20.19
N PHE A 177 0.45 -7.51 21.26
CA PHE A 177 0.37 -8.97 21.20
C PHE A 177 -0.96 -9.42 20.59
N ASP A 178 -2.08 -8.87 21.06
CA ASP A 178 -3.42 -9.18 20.54
C ASP A 178 -3.57 -8.79 19.07
N ALA A 179 -2.99 -7.64 18.66
CA ALA A 179 -2.97 -7.23 17.26
C ALA A 179 -2.18 -8.21 16.37
N LEU A 180 -1.00 -8.66 16.82
CA LEU A 180 -0.20 -9.65 16.08
C LEU A 180 -0.92 -11.00 15.96
N ARG A 181 -1.65 -11.42 17.00
CA ARG A 181 -2.49 -12.62 16.93
C ARG A 181 -3.57 -12.47 15.86
N GLY A 182 -4.28 -11.33 15.84
CA GLY A 182 -5.29 -11.05 14.82
C GLY A 182 -4.72 -11.06 13.41
N GLU A 183 -3.54 -10.45 13.19
CA GLU A 183 -2.86 -10.50 11.89
C GLU A 183 -2.54 -11.94 11.44
N VAL A 184 -2.11 -12.83 12.35
CA VAL A 184 -1.86 -14.24 12.03
C VAL A 184 -3.15 -14.95 11.64
N GLU A 185 -4.22 -14.79 12.43
CA GLU A 185 -5.52 -15.40 12.16
C GLU A 185 -6.10 -14.95 10.81
N GLU A 186 -6.01 -13.66 10.49
CA GLU A 186 -6.45 -13.11 9.20
C GLU A 186 -5.69 -13.73 8.01
N ARG A 187 -4.37 -13.90 8.14
CA ARG A 187 -3.53 -14.47 7.07
C ARG A 187 -3.81 -15.96 6.86
N GLU A 188 -4.02 -16.70 7.94
CA GLU A 188 -4.42 -18.11 7.86
C GLU A 188 -5.82 -18.27 7.27
N ALA A 189 -6.77 -17.43 7.69
CA ALA A 189 -8.12 -17.41 7.15
C ALA A 189 -8.14 -17.06 5.65
N TRP A 190 -7.32 -16.11 5.22
CA TRP A 190 -7.17 -15.78 3.80
C TRP A 190 -6.65 -16.97 2.99
N LEU A 191 -5.64 -17.67 3.49
CA LEU A 191 -5.11 -18.86 2.81
C LEU A 191 -6.13 -20.00 2.77
N LEU A 192 -6.91 -20.20 3.83
CA LEU A 192 -8.03 -21.14 3.86
C LEU A 192 -9.10 -20.77 2.83
N GLY A 193 -9.44 -19.49 2.72
CA GLY A 193 -10.36 -18.97 1.69
C GLY A 193 -9.89 -19.30 0.28
N LEU A 194 -8.63 -19.00 -0.05
CA LEU A 194 -8.06 -19.34 -1.34
C LEU A 194 -8.08 -20.84 -1.65
N ARG A 195 -7.86 -21.69 -0.64
CA ARG A 195 -7.91 -23.15 -0.80
C ARG A 195 -9.33 -23.62 -1.07
N ARG A 196 -10.30 -23.09 -0.32
CA ARG A 196 -11.72 -23.39 -0.51
C ARG A 196 -12.18 -23.03 -1.93
N ASP A 197 -11.69 -21.91 -2.45
CA ASP A 197 -12.08 -21.41 -3.76
C ASP A 197 -11.28 -22.09 -4.91
N GLY A 198 -10.32 -22.97 -4.60
CA GLY A 198 -9.51 -23.69 -5.60
C GLY A 198 -8.43 -22.82 -6.29
N ILE A 199 -8.22 -21.59 -5.83
CA ILE A 199 -7.29 -20.61 -6.44
C ILE A 199 -5.92 -20.62 -5.71
N ALA A 200 -5.81 -21.33 -4.58
CA ALA A 200 -4.57 -21.42 -3.82
C ALA A 200 -3.44 -22.06 -4.64
N ARG A 201 -2.43 -21.25 -4.95
CA ARG A 201 -1.18 -21.71 -5.54
C ARG A 201 -0.12 -21.98 -4.45
N PRO A 202 0.85 -22.88 -4.69
CA PRO A 202 1.93 -23.17 -3.74
C PRO A 202 2.71 -21.91 -3.31
N GLU A 203 2.87 -20.95 -4.21
CA GLU A 203 3.58 -19.68 -3.95
C GLU A 203 2.83 -18.83 -2.92
N HIS A 204 1.48 -18.75 -3.01
CA HIS A 204 0.67 -18.04 -2.02
C HIS A 204 0.85 -18.66 -0.63
N ALA A 205 0.86 -19.99 -0.54
CA ALA A 205 1.07 -20.70 0.72
C ALA A 205 2.48 -20.47 1.28
N ALA A 206 3.51 -20.40 0.43
CA ALA A 206 4.88 -20.10 0.87
C ALA A 206 5.01 -18.68 1.42
N VAL A 207 4.45 -17.68 0.72
CA VAL A 207 4.46 -16.28 1.16
C VAL A 207 3.74 -16.12 2.49
N VAL A 208 2.50 -16.62 2.60
CA VAL A 208 1.71 -16.53 3.84
C VAL A 208 2.42 -17.21 5.01
N ARG A 209 3.00 -18.40 4.80
CA ARG A 209 3.76 -19.08 5.86
C ARG A 209 4.98 -18.27 6.31
N GLY A 210 5.65 -17.59 5.39
CA GLY A 210 6.75 -16.66 5.73
C GLY A 210 6.27 -15.52 6.61
N GLU A 211 5.19 -14.85 6.23
CA GLU A 211 4.61 -13.75 7.01
C GLU A 211 4.14 -14.20 8.38
N VAL A 212 3.42 -15.34 8.47
CA VAL A 212 2.99 -15.93 9.74
C VAL A 212 4.20 -16.27 10.62
N ALA A 213 5.28 -16.83 10.06
CA ALA A 213 6.49 -17.12 10.80
C ALA A 213 7.17 -15.85 11.36
N GLU A 214 7.19 -14.76 10.58
CA GLU A 214 7.70 -13.46 11.04
C GLU A 214 6.85 -12.89 12.17
N ARG A 215 5.52 -12.89 12.05
CA ARG A 215 4.63 -12.36 13.09
C ARG A 215 4.65 -13.21 14.35
N ALA A 216 4.74 -14.53 14.21
CA ALA A 216 4.96 -15.44 15.33
C ALA A 216 6.31 -15.18 16.03
N ALA A 217 7.37 -14.83 15.29
CA ALA A 217 8.64 -14.45 15.88
C ALA A 217 8.56 -13.12 16.64
N GLU A 218 7.84 -12.14 16.12
CA GLU A 218 7.58 -10.88 16.82
C GLU A 218 6.74 -11.11 18.09
N MET A 219 5.69 -11.91 17.99
CA MET A 219 4.81 -12.28 19.10
C MET A 219 5.60 -12.91 20.26
N ARG A 220 6.57 -13.80 19.96
CA ARG A 220 7.48 -14.37 20.99
C ARG A 220 8.34 -13.30 21.67
N ARG A 221 8.80 -12.27 20.94
CA ARG A 221 9.58 -11.17 21.54
C ARG A 221 8.72 -10.30 22.45
N VAL A 222 7.48 -10.02 22.05
CA VAL A 222 6.52 -9.26 22.85
C VAL A 222 6.16 -10.03 24.12
N ASP A 223 5.87 -11.32 24.02
CA ASP A 223 5.58 -12.21 25.16
C ASP A 223 6.75 -12.26 26.16
N ALA A 224 7.99 -12.41 25.68
CA ALA A 224 9.16 -12.39 26.55
C ALA A 224 9.27 -11.07 27.34
N ARG A 225 8.94 -9.94 26.72
CA ARG A 225 8.95 -8.63 27.38
C ARG A 225 7.79 -8.46 28.37
N LEU A 226 6.60 -8.97 28.04
CA LEU A 226 5.45 -8.99 28.95
C LEU A 226 5.80 -9.76 30.23
N ARG A 227 6.31 -10.99 30.10
CA ARG A 227 6.72 -11.81 31.24
C ARG A 227 7.79 -11.15 32.11
N ALA A 228 8.74 -10.47 31.48
CA ALA A 228 9.78 -9.73 32.21
C ALA A 228 9.20 -8.57 33.03
N LEU A 229 8.25 -7.82 32.48
CA LEU A 229 7.57 -6.73 33.20
C LEU A 229 6.68 -7.26 34.33
N GLU A 230 5.93 -8.34 34.08
CA GLU A 230 5.09 -8.99 35.09
C GLU A 230 5.93 -9.49 36.27
N ALA A 231 7.06 -10.14 36.00
CA ALA A 231 8.00 -10.57 37.03
C ALA A 231 8.59 -9.39 37.81
N GLY A 232 8.93 -8.28 37.12
CA GLY A 232 9.41 -7.05 37.77
C GLY A 232 8.36 -6.40 38.68
N ILE A 233 7.09 -6.38 38.26
CA ILE A 233 5.97 -5.88 39.08
C ILE A 233 5.76 -6.78 40.30
N ALA A 234 5.78 -8.10 40.12
CA ALA A 234 5.64 -9.07 41.21
C ALA A 234 6.78 -8.95 42.24
N ALA A 235 8.02 -8.75 41.78
CA ALA A 235 9.18 -8.56 42.64
C ALA A 235 9.18 -7.19 43.36
N GLY A 236 8.74 -6.12 42.67
CA GLY A 236 8.68 -4.76 43.24
C GLY A 236 7.49 -4.49 44.16
N GLY A 237 6.38 -5.21 43.98
CA GLY A 237 5.15 -5.06 44.78
C GLY A 237 5.20 -5.68 46.18
N GLY A 238 6.22 -6.50 46.49
CA GLY A 238 6.37 -7.18 47.79
C GLY A 238 7.03 -6.36 48.91
N GLY A 239 7.50 -5.14 48.65
CA GLY A 239 8.29 -4.34 49.60
C GLY A 239 7.53 -3.29 50.44
N GLY A 240 6.21 -3.17 50.28
CA GLY A 240 5.41 -2.07 50.86
C GLY A 240 4.51 -2.41 52.04
N GLY A 241 4.77 -3.52 52.75
CA GLY A 241 3.91 -4.01 53.84
C GLY A 241 4.69 -4.31 55.12
N GLY A 242 5.36 -3.32 55.70
CA GLY A 242 6.06 -3.51 56.97
C GLY A 242 6.68 -2.23 57.51
N GLY A 243 5.92 -1.43 58.26
CA GLY A 243 6.50 -0.34 59.04
C GLY A 243 5.49 0.67 59.56
N GLY A 244 5.32 0.71 60.89
CA GLY A 244 4.61 1.77 61.62
C GLY A 244 3.35 1.23 62.27
N GLY A 245 3.44 0.52 63.40
CA GLY A 245 3.54 1.15 64.73
C GLY A 245 2.14 1.02 65.37
N GLY A 246 1.87 0.07 66.25
CA GLY A 246 2.69 -0.28 67.39
C GLY A 246 2.59 0.82 68.43
N ASP A 247 1.63 0.65 69.33
CA ASP A 247 1.66 1.10 70.72
C ASP A 247 1.31 2.56 71.08
N ALA A 248 0.15 2.70 71.72
CA ALA A 248 -0.09 3.45 72.95
C ALA A 248 -1.47 2.97 73.45
N GLY A 249 -1.57 2.17 74.52
CA GLY A 249 -1.28 2.64 75.88
C GLY A 249 -2.29 3.75 76.18
N GLY A 250 -3.49 3.46 76.66
CA GLY A 250 -3.70 3.17 78.07
C GLY A 250 -3.93 4.49 78.79
N ASP A 251 -5.18 4.78 79.20
CA ASP A 251 -5.41 5.36 80.51
C ASP A 251 -6.88 5.26 80.93
N GLN A 252 -7.06 4.59 82.06
CA GLN A 252 -8.22 4.62 82.93
C GLN A 252 -8.26 5.97 83.63
N ILE A 253 -9.40 6.67 83.69
CA ILE A 253 -9.75 7.51 84.85
C ILE A 253 -11.31 7.64 84.92
N PRO A 254 -11.88 7.93 86.10
CA PRO A 254 -12.64 7.05 86.98
C PRO A 254 -14.16 7.01 86.75
#